data_AF-A0A7C8PI85-F1
#
_entry.id   AF-A0A7C8PI85-F1
#
_cell.length_a   1.000
_cell.length_b   1.000
_cell.length_c   1.000
_cell.angle_alpha   90.00
_cell.angle_beta   90.00
_cell.angle_gamma   90.00
#
_symmetry.space_group_name_H-M   'P 1'
#
loop_
_entity.id
_entity.type
_entity.pdbx_description
1 polymer ?
#
loop_
_entity_poly.entity_id
_entity_poly.type
_entity_poly.pdbx_seq_one_letter_code
_entity_poly.pdbx_strand_id
1 'polypeptide(L)'
;MLFPKPPLTLLTLLLTTADLTLSTSSPSPSQLSNRSKKFSIGIVLFPGFEPLDVIGPFEILQSVSAYYPQTISFIASQTGSITSRAPPHVMVPGQPPVNLDHLISVSLTATHTFATAPPLDILLIPGGMGNMVLVENNDTSIESFINSRYKSLSYLLSVCTGSVSLARSGVLKNKKATTNKSFWGWVTQFGKDVKWVPAARWTQDGKIWTSSGVAAGMDMTYAFLSKVYGRVGVVDNVMNAIEYAPHTDPKWDPFSVVWDVPGADPKRSLESCVKPVGF
;
A
#
# COMPACT_ATOMS: atom_id res chain seq x y z
N MET A 1 -27.27 27.11 18.59
CA MET A 1 -26.19 26.90 19.57
C MET A 1 -24.91 26.61 18.79
N LEU A 2 -24.00 27.59 18.77
CA LEU A 2 -22.72 27.53 18.07
C LEU A 2 -21.69 26.90 19.02
N PHE A 3 -21.04 25.81 18.59
CA PHE A 3 -19.85 25.30 19.27
C PHE A 3 -18.71 26.31 19.11
N PRO A 4 -17.90 26.58 20.15
CA PRO A 4 -16.81 27.53 20.05
C PRO A 4 -15.69 26.97 19.17
N LYS A 5 -15.09 27.85 18.35
CA LYS A 5 -13.85 27.54 17.60
C LYS A 5 -12.74 27.15 18.60
N PRO A 6 -11.93 26.12 18.32
CA PRO A 6 -10.76 25.83 19.15
C PRO A 6 -9.71 26.96 19.02
N PRO A 7 -8.96 27.25 20.09
CA PRO A 7 -7.95 28.30 20.07
C PRO A 7 -6.76 27.92 19.19
N LEU A 8 -6.17 28.93 18.56
CA LEU A 8 -5.03 28.87 17.63
C LEU A 8 -3.70 28.35 18.24
N THR A 9 -3.73 27.75 19.43
CA THR A 9 -2.53 27.46 20.24
C THR A 9 -1.96 26.04 20.07
N LEU A 10 -2.58 25.17 19.26
CA LEU A 10 -2.03 23.83 19.01
C LEU A 10 -0.84 23.82 18.03
N LEU A 11 -0.66 24.88 17.24
CA LEU A 11 0.40 24.94 16.23
C LEU A 11 1.78 25.35 16.79
N THR A 12 1.84 25.88 18.01
CA THR A 12 3.07 26.42 18.61
C THR A 12 3.70 25.54 19.68
N LEU A 13 3.11 24.39 20.01
CA LEU A 13 3.54 23.52 21.13
C LEU A 13 4.17 22.20 20.66
N LEU A 14 4.98 22.23 19.60
CA LEU A 14 5.79 21.09 19.13
C LEU A 14 7.29 21.40 19.04
N LEU A 15 7.72 22.53 19.59
CA LEU A 15 9.13 22.93 19.71
C LEU A 15 9.51 23.04 21.19
N THR A 16 9.34 21.95 21.94
CA THR A 16 9.99 21.81 23.26
C THR A 16 10.86 20.57 23.24
N THR A 17 12.15 20.84 23.38
CA THR A 17 13.28 19.92 23.43
C THR A 17 13.04 18.79 24.42
N ALA A 18 12.79 17.59 23.92
CA ALA A 18 13.09 16.36 24.64
C ALA A 18 14.34 15.74 24.01
N ASP A 19 15.44 15.82 24.74
CA ASP A 19 16.63 15.01 24.51
C ASP A 19 16.25 13.53 24.67
N LEU A 20 15.98 12.86 23.55
CA LEU A 20 16.14 11.43 23.46
C LEU A 20 17.12 11.14 22.32
N THR A 21 18.25 10.54 22.69
CA THR A 21 19.23 9.95 21.79
C THR A 21 18.65 8.72 21.07
N LEU A 22 17.64 8.93 20.24
CA LEU A 22 17.33 8.07 19.11
C LEU A 22 18.26 8.50 17.98
N SER A 23 18.72 7.57 17.14
CA SER A 23 19.56 7.86 15.98
C SER A 23 18.86 8.85 15.03
N THR A 24 19.03 10.15 15.29
CA THR A 24 18.52 11.29 14.54
C THR A 24 19.45 11.57 13.37
N SER A 25 19.51 10.65 12.41
CA SER A 25 20.13 11.01 11.13
C SER A 25 19.30 12.15 10.54
N SER A 26 19.88 13.35 10.44
CA SER A 26 19.25 14.49 9.79
C SER A 26 18.75 14.08 8.39
N PRO A 27 17.59 14.61 7.94
CA PRO A 27 17.07 14.26 6.63
C PRO A 27 18.09 14.57 5.53
N SER A 28 18.25 13.63 4.61
CA SER A 28 19.12 13.80 3.44
C SER A 28 18.64 14.95 2.53
N PRO A 29 19.52 15.53 1.68
CA PRO A 29 19.12 16.59 0.75
C PRO A 29 17.94 16.21 -0.16
N SER A 30 17.86 14.94 -0.60
CA SER A 30 16.73 14.46 -1.40
C SER A 30 15.43 14.41 -0.59
N GLN A 31 15.48 14.02 0.69
CA GLN A 31 14.33 14.05 1.58
C GLN A 31 13.85 15.48 1.84
N LEU A 32 14.77 16.43 2.04
CA LEU A 32 14.43 17.85 2.18
C LEU A 32 13.77 18.39 0.90
N SER A 33 14.33 18.09 -0.27
CA SER A 33 13.72 18.47 -1.56
C SER A 33 12.33 17.86 -1.76
N ASN A 34 12.12 16.63 -1.30
CA ASN A 34 10.82 15.96 -1.39
C ASN A 34 9.75 16.66 -0.54
N ARG A 35 10.11 17.26 0.61
CA ARG A 35 9.15 17.96 1.49
C ARG A 35 8.49 19.17 0.81
N SER A 36 9.18 19.81 -0.14
CA SER A 36 8.65 20.91 -0.94
C SER A 36 8.03 20.47 -2.28
N LYS A 37 8.26 19.22 -2.71
CA LYS A 37 7.73 18.69 -3.97
C LYS A 37 6.24 18.34 -3.80
N LYS A 38 5.42 18.77 -4.76
CA LYS A 38 4.02 18.32 -4.86
C LYS A 38 3.96 16.95 -5.53
N PHE A 39 3.71 15.90 -4.75
CA PHE A 39 3.57 14.54 -5.30
C PHE A 39 2.16 14.31 -5.85
N SER A 40 2.08 13.80 -7.09
CA SER A 40 0.83 13.31 -7.68
C SER A 40 0.70 11.80 -7.46
N ILE A 41 -0.34 11.37 -6.73
CA ILE A 41 -0.56 10.00 -6.29
C ILE A 41 -1.81 9.44 -6.98
N GLY A 42 -1.66 8.30 -7.65
CA GLY A 42 -2.77 7.51 -8.17
C GLY A 42 -3.01 6.28 -7.32
N ILE A 43 -4.27 5.98 -6.99
CA ILE A 43 -4.68 4.72 -6.35
C ILE A 43 -5.68 4.03 -7.27
N VAL A 44 -5.34 2.82 -7.70
CA VAL A 44 -6.22 2.06 -8.61
C VAL A 44 -7.38 1.46 -7.84
N LEU A 45 -8.59 1.55 -8.41
CA LEU A 45 -9.80 0.87 -7.96
C LEU A 45 -10.30 -0.06 -9.07
N PHE A 46 -10.90 -1.18 -8.67
CA PHE A 46 -11.58 -2.12 -9.57
C PHE A 46 -12.64 -2.88 -8.78
N PRO A 47 -13.73 -3.38 -9.41
CA PRO A 47 -14.72 -4.19 -8.70
C PRO A 47 -14.08 -5.35 -7.94
N GLY A 48 -14.27 -5.40 -6.62
CA GLY A 48 -13.63 -6.41 -5.77
C GLY A 48 -12.25 -6.05 -5.22
N PHE A 49 -11.86 -4.77 -5.24
CA PHE A 49 -10.67 -4.30 -4.51
C PHE A 49 -10.81 -4.56 -3.00
N GLU A 50 -9.70 -4.84 -2.32
CA GLU A 50 -9.69 -5.00 -0.86
C GLU A 50 -9.77 -3.61 -0.20
N PRO A 51 -10.79 -3.31 0.64
CA PRO A 51 -10.98 -1.97 1.17
C PRO A 51 -9.77 -1.43 1.92
N LEU A 52 -9.13 -2.25 2.76
CA LEU A 52 -8.05 -1.79 3.63
C LEU A 52 -6.70 -1.68 2.91
N ASP A 53 -6.53 -2.35 1.75
CA ASP A 53 -5.38 -2.13 0.87
C ASP A 53 -5.41 -0.75 0.20
N VAL A 54 -6.59 -0.14 0.10
CA VAL A 54 -6.79 1.22 -0.40
C VAL A 54 -6.84 2.22 0.76
N ILE A 55 -7.79 2.02 1.68
CA ILE A 55 -8.14 2.97 2.74
C ILE A 55 -7.02 3.07 3.78
N GLY A 56 -6.33 1.96 4.11
CA GLY A 56 -5.24 1.96 5.07
C GLY A 56 -4.07 2.86 4.63
N PRO A 57 -3.47 2.63 3.46
CA PRO A 57 -2.48 3.55 2.90
C PRO A 57 -3.02 4.97 2.67
N PHE A 58 -4.27 5.10 2.21
CA PHE A 58 -4.91 6.41 2.00
C PHE A 58 -5.02 7.23 3.29
N GLU A 59 -5.39 6.63 4.42
CA GLU A 59 -5.47 7.31 5.72
C GLU A 59 -4.13 7.94 6.11
N ILE A 60 -3.05 7.21 5.89
CA ILE A 60 -1.69 7.70 6.19
C ILE A 60 -1.30 8.82 5.22
N LEU A 61 -1.60 8.66 3.93
CA LEU A 61 -1.31 9.66 2.89
C LEU A 61 -2.11 10.95 3.11
N GLN A 62 -3.41 10.86 3.40
CA GLN A 62 -4.27 12.03 3.64
C GLN A 62 -3.75 12.81 4.85
N SER A 63 -3.36 12.13 5.92
CA SER A 63 -2.91 12.79 7.15
C SER A 63 -1.56 13.47 6.95
N VAL A 64 -0.66 12.89 6.16
CA VAL A 64 0.61 13.53 5.77
C VAL A 64 0.39 14.70 4.79
N SER A 65 -0.68 14.69 4.00
CA SER A 65 -0.99 15.77 3.04
C SER A 65 -1.29 17.12 3.70
N ALA A 66 -1.62 17.13 5.00
CA ALA A 66 -1.75 18.36 5.79
C ALA A 66 -0.42 19.12 5.94
N TYR A 67 0.72 18.45 5.71
CA TYR A 67 2.06 19.00 5.94
C TYR A 67 2.90 19.05 4.66
N TYR A 68 2.73 18.07 3.76
CA TYR A 68 3.46 18.01 2.49
C TYR A 68 2.50 18.05 1.30
N PRO A 69 2.76 18.88 0.27
CA PRO A 69 1.83 19.03 -0.85
C PRO A 69 1.62 17.70 -1.61
N GLN A 70 0.37 17.29 -1.76
CA GLN A 70 -0.01 16.07 -2.48
C GLN A 70 -1.30 16.27 -3.28
N THR A 71 -1.49 15.48 -4.34
CA THR A 71 -2.79 15.27 -4.99
C THR A 71 -3.07 13.79 -5.07
N ILE A 72 -4.30 13.38 -4.78
CA ILE A 72 -4.73 11.97 -4.82
C ILE A 72 -5.79 11.83 -5.91
N SER A 73 -5.60 10.83 -6.78
CA SER A 73 -6.57 10.43 -7.81
C SER A 73 -6.95 8.97 -7.60
N PHE A 74 -8.22 8.71 -7.33
CA PHE A 74 -8.79 7.36 -7.44
C PHE A 74 -9.06 7.06 -8.91
N ILE A 75 -8.44 6.00 -9.44
CA ILE A 75 -8.38 5.70 -10.88
C ILE A 75 -8.96 4.31 -11.14
N ALA A 76 -9.90 4.17 -12.06
CA ALA A 76 -10.48 2.88 -12.44
C ALA A 76 -10.68 2.77 -13.97
N SER A 77 -11.34 1.71 -14.43
CA SER A 77 -11.78 1.61 -15.84
C SER A 77 -12.82 2.66 -16.22
N GLN A 78 -13.64 3.09 -15.25
CA GLN A 78 -14.69 4.11 -15.39
C GLN A 78 -14.70 5.03 -14.17
N THR A 79 -15.21 6.27 -14.32
CA THR A 79 -15.46 7.16 -13.18
C THR A 79 -16.73 6.77 -12.43
N GLY A 80 -16.92 7.31 -11.22
CA GLY A 80 -18.08 7.05 -10.39
C GLY A 80 -17.86 5.94 -9.37
N SER A 81 -18.95 5.37 -8.86
CA SER A 81 -18.93 4.42 -7.74
C SER A 81 -18.32 3.07 -8.15
N ILE A 82 -17.22 2.67 -7.51
CA ILE A 82 -16.56 1.37 -7.66
C ILE A 82 -16.71 0.62 -6.35
N THR A 83 -17.31 -0.58 -6.40
CA THR A 83 -17.57 -1.40 -5.21
C THR A 83 -16.41 -2.35 -4.88
N SER A 84 -16.16 -2.57 -3.60
CA SER A 84 -15.25 -3.61 -3.09
C SER A 84 -15.87 -5.01 -3.18
N ARG A 85 -17.13 -5.14 -3.60
CA ARG A 85 -17.75 -6.44 -3.85
C ARG A 85 -17.16 -7.05 -5.11
N ALA A 86 -16.50 -8.20 -4.96
CA ALA A 86 -15.98 -8.93 -6.10
C ALA A 86 -17.14 -9.48 -6.96
N PRO A 87 -17.05 -9.38 -8.28
CA PRO A 87 -17.91 -10.15 -9.18
C PRO A 87 -17.84 -11.67 -8.88
N PRO A 88 -18.85 -12.46 -9.27
CA PRO A 88 -18.77 -13.92 -9.18
C PRO A 88 -17.51 -14.45 -9.87
N HIS A 89 -16.76 -15.33 -9.19
CA HIS A 89 -15.49 -15.91 -9.67
C HIS A 89 -15.25 -17.29 -9.09
N VAL A 90 -14.30 -18.03 -9.66
CA VAL A 90 -13.96 -19.39 -9.23
C VAL A 90 -12.74 -19.37 -8.32
N MET A 91 -12.91 -19.78 -7.07
CA MET A 91 -11.80 -19.90 -6.11
C MET A 91 -10.96 -21.17 -6.29
N VAL A 92 -11.62 -22.24 -6.75
CA VAL A 92 -11.02 -23.57 -6.90
C VAL A 92 -11.35 -24.09 -8.29
N PRO A 93 -10.34 -24.39 -9.14
CA PRO A 93 -10.59 -24.92 -10.48
C PRO A 93 -11.57 -26.10 -10.48
N GLY A 94 -12.58 -26.04 -11.35
CA GLY A 94 -13.61 -27.08 -11.47
C GLY A 94 -14.78 -26.98 -10.47
N GLN A 95 -14.80 -25.96 -9.60
CA GLN A 95 -15.93 -25.65 -8.71
C GLN A 95 -16.81 -24.53 -9.28
N PRO A 96 -18.09 -24.44 -8.90
CA PRO A 96 -18.93 -23.31 -9.28
C PRO A 96 -18.39 -21.98 -8.69
N PRO A 97 -18.77 -20.83 -9.27
CA PRO A 97 -18.42 -19.53 -8.71
C PRO A 97 -18.88 -19.41 -7.25
N VAL A 98 -18.07 -18.74 -6.43
CA VAL A 98 -18.40 -18.54 -5.01
C VAL A 98 -19.64 -17.65 -4.86
N ASN A 99 -20.55 -18.03 -3.97
CA ASN A 99 -21.68 -17.18 -3.59
C ASN A 99 -21.20 -16.14 -2.56
N LEU A 100 -21.25 -14.87 -2.96
CA LEU A 100 -20.82 -13.72 -2.15
C LEU A 100 -21.99 -12.78 -1.82
N ASP A 101 -23.24 -13.24 -1.91
CA ASP A 101 -24.44 -12.42 -1.69
C ASP A 101 -24.55 -11.86 -0.26
N HIS A 102 -23.94 -12.54 0.70
CA HIS A 102 -23.91 -12.12 2.10
C HIS A 102 -22.73 -11.21 2.46
N LEU A 103 -21.80 -10.97 1.52
CA LEU A 103 -20.65 -10.11 1.80
C LEU A 103 -21.05 -8.63 1.82
N ILE A 104 -20.68 -7.96 2.90
CA ILE A 104 -20.75 -6.51 3.02
C ILE A 104 -19.64 -5.90 2.16
N SER A 105 -19.93 -4.79 1.51
CA SER A 105 -18.97 -4.07 0.68
C SER A 105 -19.08 -2.57 0.89
N VAL A 106 -18.00 -1.86 0.57
CA VAL A 106 -17.95 -0.41 0.49
C VAL A 106 -17.80 0.00 -0.97
N SER A 107 -18.26 1.20 -1.31
CA SER A 107 -17.97 1.79 -2.62
C SER A 107 -17.14 3.07 -2.46
N LEU A 108 -16.15 3.22 -3.33
CA LEU A 108 -15.34 4.43 -3.43
C LEU A 108 -15.53 5.07 -4.81
N THR A 109 -15.52 6.40 -4.86
CA THR A 109 -15.71 7.12 -6.11
C THR A 109 -14.39 7.24 -6.87
N ALA A 110 -14.31 6.58 -8.03
CA ALA A 110 -13.27 6.80 -9.01
C ALA A 110 -13.42 8.19 -9.64
N THR A 111 -12.35 8.98 -9.50
CA THR A 111 -12.26 10.37 -10.00
C THR A 111 -11.79 10.45 -11.45
N HIS A 112 -11.01 9.47 -11.89
CA HIS A 112 -10.41 9.41 -13.22
C HIS A 112 -10.50 7.99 -13.78
N THR A 113 -10.38 7.86 -15.10
CA THR A 113 -10.18 6.57 -15.75
C THR A 113 -8.69 6.33 -16.02
N PHE A 114 -8.31 5.11 -16.42
CA PHE A 114 -6.95 4.83 -16.90
C PHE A 114 -6.53 5.76 -18.07
N ALA A 115 -7.49 6.21 -18.89
CA ALA A 115 -7.25 7.12 -20.00
C ALA A 115 -7.12 8.59 -19.54
N THR A 116 -7.90 9.01 -18.54
CA THR A 116 -7.95 10.42 -18.10
C THR A 116 -7.08 10.72 -16.88
N ALA A 117 -6.46 9.71 -16.27
CA ALA A 117 -5.57 9.91 -15.12
C ALA A 117 -4.44 10.91 -15.44
N PRO A 118 -4.14 11.87 -14.54
CA PRO A 118 -3.09 12.86 -14.76
C PRO A 118 -1.69 12.21 -14.76
N PRO A 119 -0.63 12.97 -15.04
CA PRO A 119 0.73 12.56 -14.71
C PRO A 119 0.84 12.19 -13.22
N LEU A 120 1.49 11.07 -12.92
CA LEU A 120 1.64 10.53 -11.58
C LEU A 120 3.12 10.40 -11.22
N ASP A 121 3.46 10.71 -9.98
CA ASP A 121 4.75 10.38 -9.37
C ASP A 121 4.69 9.03 -8.66
N ILE A 122 3.55 8.72 -8.05
CA ILE A 122 3.33 7.53 -7.20
C ILE A 122 2.08 6.81 -7.70
N LEU A 123 2.15 5.50 -7.86
CA LEU A 123 1.00 4.65 -8.20
C LEU A 123 0.89 3.52 -7.18
N LEU A 124 -0.29 3.34 -6.59
CA LEU A 124 -0.63 2.26 -5.67
C LEU A 124 -1.61 1.30 -6.33
N ILE A 125 -1.26 0.02 -6.38
CA ILE A 125 -2.11 -1.07 -6.88
C ILE A 125 -2.55 -1.94 -5.69
N PRO A 126 -3.83 -1.89 -5.28
CA PRO A 126 -4.34 -2.69 -4.17
C PRO A 126 -4.57 -4.14 -4.59
N GLY A 127 -4.77 -5.02 -3.61
CA GLY A 127 -5.25 -6.36 -3.82
C GLY A 127 -6.78 -6.44 -3.79
N GLY A 128 -7.27 -7.63 -3.44
CA GLY A 128 -8.68 -7.99 -3.43
C GLY A 128 -9.00 -9.13 -4.39
N MET A 129 -10.15 -9.76 -4.17
CA MET A 129 -10.61 -10.90 -4.96
C MET A 129 -10.92 -10.51 -6.41
N GLY A 130 -11.19 -9.23 -6.68
CA GLY A 130 -11.37 -8.70 -8.04
C GLY A 130 -10.18 -8.98 -8.96
N ASN A 131 -8.97 -9.12 -8.42
CA ASN A 131 -7.80 -9.51 -9.22
C ASN A 131 -7.94 -10.90 -9.83
N MET A 132 -8.62 -11.85 -9.17
CA MET A 132 -8.89 -13.16 -9.78
C MET A 132 -9.85 -13.04 -10.95
N VAL A 133 -10.93 -12.26 -10.80
CA VAL A 133 -11.88 -11.98 -11.88
C VAL A 133 -11.18 -11.36 -13.09
N LEU A 134 -10.29 -10.39 -12.86
CA LEU A 134 -9.51 -9.75 -13.92
C LEU A 134 -8.60 -10.75 -14.63
N VAL A 135 -7.96 -11.65 -13.89
CA VAL A 135 -7.11 -12.72 -14.46
C VAL A 135 -7.94 -13.74 -15.24
N GLU A 136 -9.06 -14.20 -14.70
CA GLU A 136 -9.98 -15.15 -15.34
C GLU A 136 -10.51 -14.61 -16.68
N ASN A 137 -10.86 -13.32 -16.72
CA ASN A 137 -11.35 -12.65 -17.91
C ASN A 137 -10.24 -12.22 -18.88
N ASN A 138 -8.98 -12.50 -18.56
CA ASN A 138 -7.81 -12.00 -19.27
C ASN A 138 -7.84 -10.46 -19.46
N ASP A 139 -8.43 -9.74 -18.51
CA ASP A 139 -8.38 -8.29 -18.45
C ASP A 139 -6.96 -7.88 -18.09
N THR A 140 -6.38 -7.01 -18.93
CA THR A 140 -5.01 -6.48 -18.80
C THR A 140 -4.99 -4.96 -18.69
N SER A 141 -6.12 -4.33 -18.35
CA SER A 141 -6.27 -2.89 -18.27
C SER A 141 -5.36 -2.25 -17.22
N ILE A 142 -5.22 -2.88 -16.04
CA ILE A 142 -4.32 -2.44 -14.98
C ILE A 142 -2.86 -2.60 -15.43
N GLU A 143 -2.50 -3.73 -16.03
CA GLU A 143 -1.16 -4.01 -16.55
C GLU A 143 -0.76 -3.00 -17.64
N SER A 144 -1.68 -2.71 -18.55
CA SER A 144 -1.50 -1.70 -19.61
C SER A 144 -1.32 -0.31 -19.01
N PHE A 145 -2.10 0.04 -17.99
CA PHE A 145 -1.97 1.30 -17.27
C PHE A 145 -0.61 1.41 -16.56
N ILE A 146 -0.19 0.37 -15.84
CA ILE A 146 1.14 0.29 -15.20
C ILE A 146 2.23 0.51 -16.24
N ASN A 147 2.20 -0.22 -17.36
CA ASN A 147 3.21 -0.10 -18.42
C ASN A 147 3.26 1.30 -19.04
N SER A 148 2.10 1.95 -19.21
CA SER A 148 2.03 3.32 -19.74
C SER A 148 2.63 4.38 -18.81
N ARG A 149 2.65 4.13 -17.49
CA ARG A 149 3.11 5.09 -16.47
C ARG A 149 4.49 4.75 -15.90
N TYR A 150 4.91 3.48 -15.96
CA TYR A 150 6.03 2.97 -15.17
C TYR A 150 7.31 3.80 -15.33
N LYS A 151 7.66 4.24 -16.54
CA LYS A 151 8.89 5.02 -16.78
C LYS A 151 8.90 6.36 -16.05
N SER A 152 7.76 7.06 -15.99
CA SER A 152 7.65 8.39 -15.36
C SER A 152 7.42 8.32 -13.84
N LEU A 153 6.97 7.17 -13.31
CA LEU A 153 6.77 7.01 -11.86
C LEU A 153 8.09 7.17 -11.10
N SER A 154 8.05 7.97 -10.04
CA SER A 154 9.06 7.98 -8.98
C SER A 154 8.97 6.73 -8.12
N TYR A 155 7.75 6.24 -7.86
CA TYR A 155 7.48 5.04 -7.06
C TYR A 155 6.27 4.25 -7.56
N LEU A 156 6.34 2.92 -7.48
CA LEU A 156 5.24 2.00 -7.76
C LEU A 156 5.04 1.11 -6.53
N LEU A 157 3.86 1.16 -5.95
CA LEU A 157 3.49 0.44 -4.72
C LEU A 157 2.44 -0.62 -5.05
N SER A 158 2.49 -1.76 -4.36
CA SER A 158 1.36 -2.69 -4.33
C SER A 158 1.12 -3.26 -2.94
N VAL A 159 -0.12 -3.64 -2.68
CA VAL A 159 -0.55 -4.34 -1.47
C VAL A 159 -1.23 -5.64 -1.88
N CYS A 160 -1.03 -6.70 -1.10
CA CYS A 160 -1.73 -7.98 -1.21
C CYS A 160 -1.63 -8.56 -2.62
N THR A 161 -2.75 -9.02 -3.18
CA THR A 161 -2.81 -9.57 -4.54
C THR A 161 -2.54 -8.55 -5.64
N GLY A 162 -2.45 -7.25 -5.35
CA GLY A 162 -2.13 -6.22 -6.34
C GLY A 162 -0.78 -6.43 -7.02
N SER A 163 0.14 -7.15 -6.38
CA SER A 163 1.40 -7.58 -6.99
C SER A 163 1.22 -8.49 -8.21
N VAL A 164 0.05 -9.12 -8.40
CA VAL A 164 -0.24 -9.94 -9.59
C VAL A 164 -0.22 -9.09 -10.87
N SER A 165 -0.80 -7.89 -10.84
CA SER A 165 -0.76 -6.97 -12.01
C SER A 165 0.64 -6.42 -12.25
N LEU A 166 1.43 -6.22 -11.20
CA LEU A 166 2.85 -5.88 -11.34
C LEU A 166 3.64 -7.04 -11.97
N ALA A 167 3.35 -8.29 -11.59
CA ALA A 167 3.99 -9.47 -12.17
C ALA A 167 3.58 -9.67 -13.64
N ARG A 168 2.28 -9.60 -13.95
CA ARG A 168 1.71 -9.75 -15.31
C ARG A 168 2.16 -8.64 -16.27
N SER A 169 2.33 -7.40 -15.79
CA SER A 169 2.88 -6.30 -16.61
C SER A 169 4.36 -6.47 -16.95
N GLY A 170 5.09 -7.33 -16.22
CA GLY A 170 6.51 -7.61 -16.43
C GLY A 170 7.46 -6.66 -15.70
N VAL A 171 6.95 -5.64 -14.99
CA VAL A 171 7.79 -4.66 -14.28
C VAL A 171 8.56 -5.27 -13.10
N LEU A 172 8.14 -6.45 -12.63
CA LEU A 172 8.84 -7.21 -11.57
C LEU A 172 9.96 -8.14 -12.08
N LYS A 173 10.23 -8.18 -13.39
CA LYS A 173 11.29 -9.05 -13.94
C LYS A 173 12.63 -8.81 -13.23
N ASN A 174 13.21 -9.85 -12.64
CA ASN A 174 14.45 -9.83 -11.85
C ASN A 174 14.42 -8.98 -10.57
N LYS A 175 13.24 -8.52 -10.14
CA LYS A 175 13.03 -7.69 -8.95
C LYS A 175 12.59 -8.50 -7.76
N LYS A 176 12.98 -8.05 -6.55
CA LYS A 176 12.40 -8.57 -5.32
C LYS A 176 10.98 -8.06 -5.16
N ALA A 177 10.07 -8.98 -4.86
CA ALA A 177 8.67 -8.68 -4.58
C ALA A 177 8.12 -9.64 -3.51
N THR A 178 7.00 -9.27 -2.90
CA THR A 178 6.20 -10.13 -2.02
C THR A 178 4.72 -9.89 -2.31
N THR A 179 3.87 -10.73 -1.73
CA THR A 179 2.41 -10.68 -1.80
C THR A 179 1.84 -11.25 -0.50
N ASN A 180 0.52 -11.19 -0.32
CA ASN A 180 -0.13 -11.72 0.87
C ASN A 180 -0.01 -13.26 0.93
N LYS A 181 0.06 -13.78 2.15
CA LYS A 181 0.45 -15.18 2.38
C LYS A 181 -0.65 -16.15 1.97
N SER A 182 -1.91 -15.78 2.15
CA SER A 182 -3.07 -16.58 1.73
C SER A 182 -3.17 -16.81 0.23
N PHE A 183 -2.66 -15.89 -0.60
CA PHE A 183 -2.65 -16.03 -2.05
C PHE A 183 -1.24 -16.24 -2.63
N TRP A 184 -0.26 -16.56 -1.77
CA TRP A 184 1.13 -16.77 -2.20
C TRP A 184 1.24 -17.76 -3.35
N GLY A 185 0.66 -18.95 -3.19
CA GLY A 185 0.70 -20.00 -4.20
C GLY A 185 0.01 -19.63 -5.51
N TRP A 186 -0.98 -18.72 -5.50
CA TRP A 186 -1.65 -18.25 -6.71
C TRP A 186 -0.86 -17.13 -7.40
N VAL A 187 -0.50 -16.07 -6.68
CA VAL A 187 0.18 -14.89 -7.25
C VAL A 187 1.56 -15.25 -7.81
N THR A 188 2.31 -16.12 -7.13
CA THR A 188 3.68 -16.44 -7.55
C THR A 188 3.77 -17.30 -8.81
N GLN A 189 2.64 -17.80 -9.33
CA GLN A 189 2.57 -18.42 -10.66
C GLN A 189 2.74 -17.39 -11.79
N PHE A 190 2.52 -16.10 -11.48
CA PHE A 190 2.69 -15.00 -12.40
C PHE A 190 4.11 -14.41 -12.27
N GLY A 191 4.77 -14.21 -13.41
CA GLY A 191 6.12 -13.64 -13.48
C GLY A 191 7.23 -14.64 -13.14
N LYS A 192 7.72 -15.34 -14.18
CA LYS A 192 8.73 -16.42 -14.06
C LYS A 192 10.07 -15.98 -13.44
N ASP A 193 10.45 -14.72 -13.64
CA ASP A 193 11.75 -14.18 -13.22
C ASP A 193 11.64 -13.24 -12.00
N VAL A 194 10.51 -13.25 -11.29
CA VAL A 194 10.34 -12.44 -10.09
C VAL A 194 11.07 -13.12 -8.93
N LYS A 195 11.86 -12.35 -8.17
CA LYS A 195 12.57 -12.83 -6.98
C LYS A 195 11.65 -12.73 -5.77
N TRP A 196 10.63 -13.57 -5.75
CA TRP A 196 9.62 -13.62 -4.68
C TRP A 196 10.28 -13.85 -3.30
N VAL A 197 9.91 -13.03 -2.30
CA VAL A 197 10.40 -13.11 -0.92
C VAL A 197 9.27 -13.55 0.02
N PRO A 198 9.15 -14.87 0.32
CA PRO A 198 7.95 -15.45 0.95
C PRO A 198 7.58 -14.88 2.31
N ALA A 199 8.56 -14.80 3.21
CA ALA A 199 8.34 -14.36 4.58
C ALA A 199 8.41 -12.83 4.77
N ALA A 200 8.60 -12.05 3.70
CA ALA A 200 8.67 -10.60 3.81
C ALA A 200 7.28 -9.99 4.02
N ARG A 201 7.17 -9.09 4.99
CA ARG A 201 6.03 -8.21 5.22
C ARG A 201 5.89 -7.19 4.09
N TRP A 202 7.01 -6.60 3.70
CA TRP A 202 7.13 -5.85 2.46
C TRP A 202 8.54 -5.97 1.89
N THR A 203 8.68 -5.67 0.62
CA THR A 203 9.97 -5.57 -0.06
C THR A 203 10.08 -4.24 -0.78
N GLN A 204 11.30 -3.72 -0.84
CA GLN A 204 11.67 -2.60 -1.69
C GLN A 204 12.78 -3.06 -2.66
N ASP A 205 12.57 -2.85 -3.97
CA ASP A 205 13.60 -3.01 -5.00
C ASP A 205 13.59 -1.80 -5.95
N GLY A 206 14.54 -0.89 -5.72
CA GLY A 206 14.56 0.41 -6.39
C GLY A 206 13.32 1.22 -6.06
N LYS A 207 12.52 1.54 -7.10
CA LYS A 207 11.27 2.29 -6.97
C LYS A 207 10.03 1.44 -6.74
N ILE A 208 10.16 0.12 -6.75
CA ILE A 208 9.05 -0.80 -6.54
C ILE A 208 8.99 -1.18 -5.07
N TRP A 209 7.79 -1.03 -4.49
CA TRP A 209 7.45 -1.46 -3.15
C TRP A 209 6.26 -2.42 -3.25
N THR A 210 6.36 -3.58 -2.64
CA THR A 210 5.25 -4.55 -2.60
C THR A 210 5.10 -5.03 -1.17
N SER A 211 3.86 -5.14 -0.69
CA SER A 211 3.56 -5.61 0.67
C SER A 211 2.64 -6.83 0.66
N SER A 212 2.61 -7.52 1.80
CA SER A 212 1.74 -8.67 2.06
C SER A 212 0.28 -8.24 2.26
N GLY A 213 -0.40 -8.73 3.30
CA GLY A 213 -1.79 -8.37 3.57
C GLY A 213 -1.97 -6.93 4.07
N VAL A 214 -3.22 -6.60 4.39
CA VAL A 214 -3.70 -5.24 4.74
C VAL A 214 -2.81 -4.49 5.74
N ALA A 215 -2.46 -5.11 6.88
CA ALA A 215 -1.63 -4.48 7.90
C ALA A 215 -0.18 -4.26 7.42
N ALA A 216 0.34 -5.18 6.60
CA ALA A 216 1.63 -5.00 5.97
C ALA A 216 1.64 -3.85 4.95
N GLY A 217 0.50 -3.59 4.29
CA GLY A 217 0.31 -2.43 3.42
C GLY A 217 0.38 -1.09 4.16
N MET A 218 -0.24 -1.02 5.34
CA MET A 218 -0.14 0.16 6.20
C MET A 218 1.29 0.38 6.70
N ASP A 219 1.97 -0.68 7.15
CA ASP A 219 3.37 -0.62 7.59
C ASP A 219 4.35 -0.26 6.47
N MET A 220 4.15 -0.84 5.28
CA MET A 220 4.90 -0.45 4.10
C MET A 220 4.70 1.02 3.78
N THR A 221 3.48 1.55 3.95
CA THR A 221 3.18 2.97 3.70
C THR A 221 3.93 3.87 4.68
N TYR A 222 3.96 3.51 5.97
CA TYR A 222 4.81 4.21 6.96
C TYR A 222 6.29 4.16 6.57
N ALA A 223 6.82 2.98 6.25
CA ALA A 223 8.22 2.80 5.86
C ALA A 223 8.57 3.58 4.57
N PHE A 224 7.65 3.60 3.61
CA PHE A 224 7.76 4.34 2.36
C PHE A 224 7.81 5.85 2.60
N LEU A 225 6.87 6.41 3.36
CA LEU A 225 6.86 7.85 3.65
C LEU A 225 8.05 8.27 4.51
N SER A 226 8.47 7.42 5.45
CA SER A 226 9.71 7.61 6.21
C SER A 226 10.95 7.65 5.30
N LYS A 227 10.95 6.83 4.23
CA LYS A 227 12.02 6.88 3.21
C LYS A 227 11.96 8.18 2.42
N VAL A 228 10.76 8.60 1.98
CA VAL A 228 10.55 9.77 1.12
C VAL A 228 10.82 11.10 1.84
N TYR A 229 10.34 11.26 3.07
CA TYR A 229 10.36 12.52 3.82
C TYR A 229 11.33 12.55 5.00
N GLY A 230 11.87 11.40 5.39
CA GLY A 230 12.67 11.23 6.61
C GLY A 230 11.87 10.53 7.72
N ARG A 231 12.57 9.72 8.51
CA ARG A 231 11.97 8.87 9.56
C ARG A 231 11.40 9.69 10.71
N VAL A 232 12.17 10.65 11.22
CA VAL A 232 11.77 11.50 12.35
C VAL A 232 11.05 12.75 11.86
N GLY A 233 9.89 13.03 12.44
CA GLY A 233 9.12 14.27 12.22
C GLY A 233 7.65 14.02 11.88
N VAL A 234 7.17 14.68 10.81
CA VAL A 234 5.74 14.65 10.41
C VAL A 234 5.18 13.24 10.28
N VAL A 235 5.92 12.29 9.69
CA VAL A 235 5.42 10.92 9.47
C VAL A 235 5.18 10.21 10.81
N ASP A 236 6.12 10.30 11.75
CA ASP A 236 5.96 9.73 13.09
C ASP A 236 4.83 10.42 13.87
N ASN A 237 4.73 11.75 13.79
CA ASN A 237 3.65 12.51 14.42
C ASN A 237 2.28 12.10 13.89
N VAL A 238 2.16 11.85 12.58
CA VAL A 238 0.92 11.36 11.97
C VAL A 238 0.57 9.98 12.50
N MET A 239 1.53 9.04 12.59
CA MET A 239 1.29 7.70 13.15
C MET A 239 0.79 7.77 14.59
N ASN A 240 1.43 8.60 15.42
CA ASN A 240 1.01 8.79 16.81
C ASN A 240 -0.36 9.48 16.90
N ALA A 241 -0.67 10.43 16.02
CA ALA A 241 -1.96 11.13 16.01
C ALA A 241 -3.13 10.24 15.59
N ILE A 242 -2.91 9.30 14.66
CA ILE A 242 -3.92 8.30 14.27
C ILE A 242 -3.87 7.04 15.14
N GLU A 243 -3.01 7.02 16.16
CA GLU A 243 -2.79 5.90 17.09
C GLU A 243 -2.44 4.58 16.39
N TYR A 244 -1.77 4.67 15.23
CA TYR A 244 -1.29 3.52 14.49
C TYR A 244 0.17 3.26 14.84
N ALA A 245 0.44 2.12 15.47
CA ALA A 245 1.79 1.66 15.74
C ALA A 245 2.26 0.71 14.61
N PRO A 246 3.13 1.15 13.69
CA PRO A 246 3.57 0.31 12.58
C PRO A 246 4.59 -0.75 12.97
N HIS A 247 4.52 -1.93 12.36
CA HIS A 247 5.60 -2.90 12.42
C HIS A 247 6.75 -2.48 11.48
N THR A 248 7.97 -2.35 12.01
CA THR A 248 9.08 -1.76 11.26
C THR A 248 10.10 -2.76 10.69
N ASP A 249 9.98 -4.06 11.00
CA ASP A 249 10.80 -5.09 10.33
C ASP A 249 10.15 -5.56 9.01
N PRO A 250 10.74 -5.28 7.83
CA PRO A 250 10.24 -5.75 6.54
C PRO A 250 10.26 -7.27 6.40
N LYS A 251 11.10 -7.97 7.17
CA LYS A 251 11.28 -9.42 7.06
C LYS A 251 10.30 -10.17 7.93
N TRP A 252 9.52 -9.52 8.79
CA TRP A 252 8.65 -10.17 9.78
C TRP A 252 7.22 -10.23 9.29
N ASP A 253 6.81 -11.40 8.77
CA ASP A 253 5.42 -11.68 8.47
C ASP A 253 4.98 -12.98 9.17
N PRO A 254 4.26 -12.90 10.31
CA PRO A 254 3.91 -14.09 11.08
C PRO A 254 2.92 -14.99 10.33
N PHE A 255 2.20 -14.46 9.34
CA PHE A 255 1.28 -15.23 8.51
C PHE A 255 2.01 -16.12 7.50
N SER A 256 3.32 -15.96 7.33
CA SER A 256 4.15 -16.88 6.55
C SER A 256 4.10 -18.31 7.10
N VAL A 257 4.03 -18.46 8.42
CA VAL A 257 3.90 -19.76 9.11
C VAL A 257 2.50 -20.34 8.93
N VAL A 258 1.46 -19.50 9.05
CA VAL A 258 0.06 -19.91 8.90
C VAL A 258 -0.22 -20.51 7.53
N TRP A 259 0.38 -19.92 6.49
CA TRP A 259 0.17 -20.31 5.09
C TRP A 259 1.31 -21.17 4.51
N ASP A 260 2.21 -21.66 5.36
CA ASP A 260 3.34 -22.53 5.00
C ASP A 260 4.09 -22.08 3.74
N VAL A 261 4.38 -20.78 3.65
CA VAL A 261 5.11 -20.24 2.49
C VAL A 261 6.60 -20.65 2.57
N PRO A 262 7.32 -20.77 1.44
CA PRO A 262 8.70 -21.27 1.46
C PRO A 262 9.63 -20.51 2.41
N GLY A 263 10.33 -21.23 3.28
CA GLY A 263 11.25 -20.61 4.25
C GLY A 263 10.56 -19.93 5.44
N ALA A 264 9.29 -20.22 5.70
CA ALA A 264 8.64 -19.85 6.96
C ALA A 264 9.39 -20.47 8.15
N ASP A 265 9.55 -19.68 9.21
CA ASP A 265 10.24 -20.11 10.43
C ASP A 265 9.25 -20.17 11.59
N PRO A 266 8.73 -21.37 11.95
CA PRO A 266 7.79 -21.52 13.05
C PRO A 266 8.42 -21.28 14.43
N LYS A 267 9.76 -21.20 14.52
CA LYS A 267 10.50 -20.89 15.75
C LYS A 267 10.78 -19.40 15.90
N ARG A 268 10.49 -18.60 14.87
CA ARG A 268 10.66 -17.16 14.94
C ARG A 268 9.72 -16.59 16.00
N SER A 269 10.26 -15.72 16.85
CA SER A 269 9.45 -15.07 17.88
C SER A 269 8.25 -14.33 17.27
N LEU A 270 7.09 -14.58 17.85
CA LEU A 270 5.87 -13.81 17.61
C LEU A 270 5.77 -12.59 18.52
N GLU A 271 6.68 -12.47 19.50
CA GLU A 271 6.85 -11.26 20.31
C GLU A 271 7.45 -10.17 19.44
N SER A 272 6.57 -9.45 18.76
CA SER A 272 6.89 -8.22 18.07
C SER A 272 6.47 -7.07 18.99
N CYS A 273 7.43 -6.30 19.51
CA CYS A 273 7.09 -5.06 20.22
C CYS A 273 6.62 -4.02 19.21
N VAL A 274 5.31 -3.81 19.13
CA VAL A 274 4.72 -2.68 18.38
C VAL A 274 4.40 -1.59 19.41
N LYS A 275 5.31 -0.63 19.58
CA LYS A 275 5.13 0.55 20.44
C LYS A 275 4.81 1.77 19.59
N PRO A 276 4.22 2.85 20.16
CA PRO A 276 4.11 4.14 19.47
C PRO A 276 5.46 4.55 18.87
N VAL A 277 5.45 5.17 17.69
CA VAL A 277 6.70 5.51 17.00
C VAL A 277 7.44 6.60 17.76
N GLY A 278 8.71 6.34 18.08
CA GLY A 278 9.55 7.24 18.86
C GLY A 278 9.41 7.12 20.38
N PHE A 279 8.68 6.12 20.91
CA PHE A 279 8.50 5.87 22.35
C PHE A 279 8.91 4.46 22.79
#